data_AF-A0A359LH86-F1
#
_entry.id   AF-A0A359LH86-F1
#
_cell.length_a   1.000
_cell.length_b   1.000
_cell.length_c   1.000
_cell.angle_alpha   90.00
_cell.angle_beta   90.00
_cell.angle_gamma   90.00
#
_symmetry.space_group_name_H-M   'P 1'
#
loop_
_entity.id
_entity.type
_entity.pdbx_description
1 polymer ?
#
loop_
_entity_poly.entity_id
_entity_poly.type
_entity_poly.pdbx_seq_one_letter_code
_entity_poly.pdbx_strand_id
1 'polypeptide(L)'
;MKTIARYKLALFVSFIIFMITCILLLNVNFEEKWVLISQHACFSPRDSAAGFKFNSKLWLSSGYVSSDKEGLRDLFVSSDDGISWSVVLQDIPYKPYSPIVVKDGKSWAVFDKVWYSNDGFKWFKISESTPWHNFVIGDLVVFKDFLVYTVDGFLWRSKDGKKWEKYTLPFVKYAGQLVVFKKKILYVGGALVEKDGKHDSGGVYKNYSTTDASIWASDDCINWELIASNPGWEPRMWPGVIVHKNMLWLYGGFSNLKRKNFNDLWYSKDGINWKYRAIISDDPNPSPRHASTIYSTKHGILLVAGNSWPVLNDVWLYKRFFFIEAFGRKVYFKQIIDRISRILKA
;
A
#
# COMPACT_ATOMS: atom_id res chain seq x y z
N MET A 1 9.49 -22.66 47.64
CA MET A 1 8.98 -21.62 46.71
C MET A 1 9.96 -20.48 46.45
N LYS A 2 10.52 -19.80 47.47
CA LYS A 2 11.47 -18.68 47.27
C LYS A 2 12.76 -19.04 46.52
N THR A 3 13.24 -20.28 46.65
CA THR A 3 14.47 -20.77 46.00
C THR A 3 14.30 -20.97 44.50
N ILE A 4 13.19 -21.58 44.06
CA ILE A 4 12.87 -21.82 42.64
C ILE A 4 12.69 -20.50 41.88
N ALA A 5 12.05 -19.50 42.51
CA ALA A 5 11.90 -18.17 41.92
C ALA A 5 13.25 -17.44 41.73
N ARG A 6 14.20 -17.60 42.66
CA ARG A 6 15.56 -17.06 42.52
C ARG A 6 16.36 -17.75 41.41
N TYR A 7 16.22 -19.07 41.24
CA TYR A 7 16.86 -19.80 40.14
C TYR A 7 16.29 -19.39 38.77
N LYS A 8 14.95 -19.27 38.64
CA LYS A 8 14.31 -18.81 37.39
C LYS A 8 14.75 -17.38 37.04
N LEU A 9 14.89 -16.49 38.02
CA LEU A 9 15.38 -15.12 37.82
C LEU A 9 16.86 -15.08 37.44
N ALA A 10 17.72 -15.88 38.09
CA ALA A 10 19.14 -15.95 37.76
C ALA A 10 19.40 -16.52 36.36
N LEU A 11 18.66 -17.55 35.95
CA LEU A 11 18.68 -18.08 34.57
C LEU A 11 18.23 -17.02 33.56
N PHE A 12 17.21 -16.24 33.88
CA PHE A 12 16.72 -15.17 33.01
C PHE A 12 17.74 -14.01 32.86
N VAL A 13 18.39 -13.60 33.95
CA VAL A 13 19.40 -12.53 33.94
C VAL A 13 20.68 -13.00 33.23
N SER A 14 21.20 -14.19 33.54
CA SER A 14 22.35 -14.77 32.83
C SER A 14 22.05 -15.00 31.35
N PHE A 15 20.80 -15.29 31.00
CA PHE A 15 20.36 -15.38 29.61
C PHE A 15 20.30 -14.02 28.91
N ILE A 16 19.79 -12.97 29.56
CA ILE A 16 19.83 -11.60 29.01
C ILE A 16 21.28 -11.18 28.78
N ILE A 17 22.17 -11.48 29.73
CA ILE A 17 23.60 -11.23 29.59
C ILE A 17 24.15 -12.04 28.42
N PHE A 18 23.87 -13.34 28.30
CA PHE A 18 24.28 -14.14 27.14
C PHE A 18 23.73 -13.61 25.81
N MET A 19 22.49 -13.14 25.77
CA MET A 19 21.88 -12.60 24.55
C MET A 19 22.50 -11.24 24.17
N ILE A 20 22.74 -10.37 25.15
CA ILE A 20 23.46 -9.10 24.97
C ILE A 20 24.89 -9.38 24.52
N THR A 21 25.57 -10.34 25.14
CA THR A 21 26.92 -10.77 24.78
C THR A 21 26.96 -11.42 23.40
N CYS A 22 25.96 -12.22 23.01
CA CYS A 22 25.80 -12.73 21.64
C CYS A 22 25.50 -11.61 20.64
N ILE A 23 24.73 -10.59 21.00
CA ILE A 23 24.50 -9.42 20.15
C ILE A 23 25.79 -8.59 19.99
N LEU A 24 26.60 -8.51 21.04
CA LEU A 24 27.87 -7.76 21.06
C LEU A 24 29.04 -8.55 20.45
N LEU A 25 29.00 -9.89 20.43
CA LEU A 25 30.09 -10.76 19.96
C LEU A 25 29.79 -11.55 18.67
N LEU A 26 28.52 -11.76 18.31
CA LEU A 26 28.15 -12.41 17.05
C LEU A 26 27.64 -11.36 16.07
N ASN A 27 28.12 -11.44 14.82
CA ASN A 27 27.60 -10.63 13.72
C ASN A 27 26.10 -10.90 13.56
N VAL A 28 25.26 -10.02 14.11
CA VAL A 28 23.81 -10.07 13.90
C VAL A 28 23.54 -9.69 12.46
N ASN A 29 23.08 -10.67 11.70
CA ASN A 29 22.71 -10.50 10.30
C ASN A 29 21.22 -10.24 10.18
N PHE A 30 20.82 -9.70 9.02
CA PHE A 30 19.41 -9.58 8.69
C PHE A 30 19.14 -9.97 7.24
N GLU A 31 17.92 -10.43 7.00
CA GLU A 31 17.35 -10.59 5.67
C GLU A 31 15.95 -9.98 5.64
N GLU A 32 15.47 -9.65 4.45
CA GLU A 32 14.13 -9.13 4.26
C GLU A 32 13.43 -9.92 3.16
N LYS A 33 12.22 -10.36 3.44
CA LYS A 33 11.46 -11.20 2.53
C LYS A 33 9.97 -11.06 2.75
N TRP A 34 9.22 -11.54 1.77
CA TRP A 34 7.78 -11.72 1.87
C TRP A 34 7.44 -12.92 2.74
N VAL A 35 6.34 -12.80 3.49
CA VAL A 35 5.72 -13.89 4.22
C VAL A 35 4.23 -13.90 3.91
N LEU A 36 3.71 -15.06 3.48
CA LEU A 36 2.29 -15.27 3.33
C LEU A 36 1.65 -15.26 4.72
N ILE A 37 0.75 -14.30 4.96
CA ILE A 37 0.01 -14.16 6.21
C ILE A 37 -1.31 -14.92 6.15
N SER A 38 -2.01 -14.82 5.01
CA SER A 38 -3.22 -15.58 4.74
C SER A 38 -3.31 -15.87 3.25
N GLN A 39 -3.59 -17.12 2.90
CA GLN A 39 -3.90 -17.52 1.52
C GLN A 39 -5.30 -17.04 1.12
N HIS A 40 -6.23 -16.97 2.08
CA HIS A 40 -7.62 -16.56 1.88
C HIS A 40 -8.08 -15.72 3.07
N ALA A 41 -8.05 -14.40 2.94
CA ALA A 41 -8.67 -13.53 3.93
C ALA A 41 -10.21 -13.63 3.88
N CYS A 42 -10.88 -13.17 4.93
CA CYS A 42 -12.34 -13.28 5.05
C CYS A 42 -13.13 -12.38 4.09
N PHE A 43 -12.46 -11.44 3.41
CA PHE A 43 -13.08 -10.63 2.38
C PHE A 43 -12.98 -11.33 1.03
N SER A 44 -13.98 -11.13 0.18
CA SER A 44 -14.00 -11.70 -1.17
C SER A 44 -12.78 -11.22 -2.00
N PRO A 45 -12.26 -12.06 -2.93
CA PRO A 45 -11.22 -11.67 -3.88
C PRO A 45 -11.56 -10.37 -4.60
N ARG A 46 -10.57 -9.48 -4.70
CA ARG A 46 -10.78 -8.13 -5.23
C ARG A 46 -9.50 -7.46 -5.75
N ASP A 47 -9.66 -6.50 -6.64
CA ASP A 47 -8.66 -5.49 -6.93
C ASP A 47 -9.23 -4.08 -6.72
N SER A 48 -8.40 -3.04 -6.84
CA SER A 48 -8.83 -1.63 -6.81
C SER A 48 -9.60 -1.24 -5.54
N ALA A 49 -9.37 -1.96 -4.44
CA ALA A 49 -10.00 -1.70 -3.17
C ALA A 49 -9.37 -0.47 -2.50
N ALA A 50 -10.21 0.36 -1.90
CA ALA A 50 -9.76 1.55 -1.18
C ALA A 50 -9.25 1.15 0.21
N GLY A 51 -7.92 1.11 0.35
CA GLY A 51 -7.26 0.86 1.62
C GLY A 51 -6.89 2.13 2.36
N PHE A 52 -7.17 2.18 3.66
CA PHE A 52 -6.77 3.31 4.51
C PHE A 52 -6.47 2.86 5.93
N LYS A 53 -5.75 3.70 6.68
CA LYS A 53 -5.45 3.47 8.10
C LYS A 53 -6.20 4.49 8.94
N PHE A 54 -7.08 4.01 9.82
CA PHE A 54 -7.89 4.85 10.70
C PHE A 54 -7.98 4.24 12.10
N ASN A 55 -7.79 5.07 13.13
CA ASN A 55 -7.77 4.65 14.54
C ASN A 55 -6.84 3.44 14.79
N SER A 56 -5.61 3.50 14.28
CA SER A 56 -4.58 2.45 14.39
C SER A 56 -4.89 1.12 13.71
N LYS A 57 -6.05 0.97 13.05
CA LYS A 57 -6.45 -0.22 12.31
C LYS A 57 -6.34 0.00 10.79
N LEU A 58 -6.23 -1.10 10.06
CA LEU A 58 -6.29 -1.10 8.60
C LEU A 58 -7.73 -1.32 8.17
N TRP A 59 -8.15 -0.66 7.11
CA TRP A 59 -9.50 -0.71 6.58
C TRP A 59 -9.45 -0.93 5.09
N LEU A 60 -10.38 -1.76 4.58
CA LEU A 60 -10.45 -2.14 3.18
C LEU A 60 -11.90 -1.97 2.71
N SER A 61 -12.13 -1.09 1.73
CA SER A 61 -13.46 -0.83 1.20
C SER A 61 -13.57 -1.20 -0.26
N SER A 62 -14.69 -1.83 -0.63
CA SER A 62 -15.08 -2.05 -2.01
C SER A 62 -14.02 -2.81 -2.82
N GLY A 63 -14.03 -2.67 -4.14
CA GLY A 63 -13.11 -3.30 -5.08
C GLY A 63 -13.84 -3.97 -6.26
N TYR A 64 -13.08 -4.28 -7.29
CA TYR A 64 -13.54 -4.97 -8.48
C TYR A 64 -13.40 -6.48 -8.30
N VAL A 65 -14.36 -7.23 -8.84
CA VAL A 65 -14.31 -8.71 -8.88
C VAL A 65 -14.37 -9.18 -10.33
N SER A 66 -15.37 -8.71 -11.05
CA SER A 66 -15.70 -9.14 -12.40
C SER A 66 -16.54 -8.06 -13.10
N SER A 67 -16.54 -8.07 -14.44
CA SER A 67 -17.10 -7.02 -15.29
C SER A 67 -18.63 -6.92 -15.24
N ASP A 68 -19.29 -7.93 -14.70
CA ASP A 68 -20.75 -8.05 -14.55
C ASP A 68 -21.29 -7.44 -13.24
N LYS A 69 -20.42 -6.92 -12.35
CA LYS A 69 -20.82 -6.38 -11.04
C LYS A 69 -20.50 -4.89 -10.92
N GLU A 70 -21.37 -4.14 -10.25
CA GLU A 70 -21.20 -2.69 -9.96
C GLU A 70 -20.08 -2.36 -8.93
N GLY A 71 -19.16 -3.30 -8.68
CA GLY A 71 -18.16 -3.22 -7.62
C GLY A 71 -18.70 -3.70 -6.25
N LEU A 72 -17.79 -4.18 -5.40
CA LEU A 72 -18.13 -4.62 -4.06
C LEU A 72 -18.59 -3.45 -3.21
N ARG A 73 -19.56 -3.69 -2.32
CA ARG A 73 -20.15 -2.66 -1.45
C ARG A 73 -19.80 -2.86 0.02
N ASP A 74 -18.84 -3.73 0.30
CA ASP A 74 -18.44 -4.07 1.66
C ASP A 74 -17.33 -3.15 2.20
N LEU A 75 -17.26 -3.07 3.53
CA LEU A 75 -16.21 -2.38 4.27
C LEU A 75 -15.71 -3.34 5.35
N PHE A 76 -14.39 -3.52 5.44
CA PHE A 76 -13.75 -4.35 6.45
C PHE A 76 -12.78 -3.54 7.29
N VAL A 77 -12.57 -4.01 8.52
CA VAL A 77 -11.53 -3.54 9.44
C VAL A 77 -10.66 -4.70 9.88
N SER A 78 -9.36 -4.45 10.02
CA SER A 78 -8.41 -5.45 10.49
C SER A 78 -8.44 -5.62 12.02
N SER A 79 -7.96 -6.77 12.50
CA SER A 79 -7.49 -6.94 13.87
C SER A 79 -6.25 -6.06 14.15
N ASP A 80 -5.86 -5.93 15.42
CA ASP A 80 -4.75 -5.06 15.85
C ASP A 80 -3.36 -5.53 15.34
N ASP A 81 -3.24 -6.82 15.03
CA ASP A 81 -2.08 -7.41 14.37
C ASP A 81 -2.12 -7.28 12.84
N GLY A 82 -3.25 -6.83 12.27
CA GLY A 82 -3.46 -6.66 10.83
C GLY A 82 -3.66 -7.98 10.07
N ILE A 83 -3.84 -9.10 10.76
CA ILE A 83 -3.87 -10.45 10.16
C ILE A 83 -5.29 -10.87 9.81
N SER A 84 -6.22 -10.70 10.75
CA SER A 84 -7.64 -11.04 10.57
C SER A 84 -8.43 -9.80 10.17
N TRP A 85 -9.57 -10.01 9.52
CA TRP A 85 -10.45 -8.95 9.05
C TRP A 85 -11.88 -9.23 9.50
N SER A 86 -12.68 -8.20 9.68
CA SER A 86 -14.07 -8.31 10.08
C SER A 86 -14.90 -7.34 9.26
N VAL A 87 -16.06 -7.80 8.78
CA VAL A 87 -16.98 -6.95 8.04
C VAL A 87 -17.57 -5.89 8.99
N VAL A 88 -17.60 -4.65 8.51
CA VAL A 88 -18.14 -3.47 9.19
C VAL A 88 -19.48 -3.14 8.55
N LEU A 89 -19.50 -3.02 7.22
CA LEU A 89 -20.70 -2.79 6.41
C LEU A 89 -20.71 -3.80 5.28
N GLN A 90 -21.89 -4.35 4.98
CA GLN A 90 -22.11 -5.13 3.75
C GLN A 90 -22.62 -4.25 2.60
N ASP A 91 -23.09 -3.05 2.94
CA ASP A 91 -23.54 -2.04 2.00
C ASP A 91 -23.06 -0.65 2.46
N ILE A 92 -22.01 -0.16 1.80
CA ILE A 92 -21.47 1.19 1.98
C ILE A 92 -22.44 2.23 1.41
N PRO A 93 -22.58 3.42 2.03
CA PRO A 93 -23.48 4.45 1.53
C PRO A 93 -22.86 5.31 0.42
N TYR A 94 -21.54 5.27 0.27
CA TYR A 94 -20.80 5.94 -0.80
C TYR A 94 -20.63 5.01 -2.01
N LYS A 95 -20.24 5.59 -3.16
CA LYS A 95 -20.08 4.83 -4.40
C LYS A 95 -18.92 3.83 -4.27
N PRO A 96 -19.06 2.59 -4.78
CA PRO A 96 -17.94 1.67 -4.94
C PRO A 96 -16.75 2.35 -5.61
N TYR A 97 -15.53 1.92 -5.25
CA TYR A 97 -14.27 2.51 -5.69
C TYR A 97 -13.97 3.93 -5.21
N SER A 98 -14.80 4.53 -4.36
CA SER A 98 -14.46 5.84 -3.78
C SER A 98 -13.14 5.71 -3.00
N PRO A 99 -12.07 6.43 -3.39
CA PRO A 99 -10.86 6.44 -2.59
C PRO A 99 -11.13 7.10 -1.24
N ILE A 100 -10.41 6.63 -0.22
CA ILE A 100 -10.63 7.01 1.17
C ILE A 100 -9.32 7.48 1.79
N VAL A 101 -9.37 8.64 2.43
CA VAL A 101 -8.23 9.19 3.18
C VAL A 101 -8.65 9.62 4.58
N VAL A 102 -7.67 9.82 5.47
CA VAL A 102 -7.92 10.32 6.82
C VAL A 102 -7.41 11.75 6.96
N LYS A 103 -8.29 12.68 7.31
CA LYS A 103 -8.01 14.10 7.57
C LYS A 103 -8.78 14.54 8.81
N ASP A 104 -8.11 15.26 9.71
CA ASP A 104 -8.71 15.84 10.92
C ASP A 104 -9.48 14.83 11.80
N GLY A 105 -8.90 13.64 11.97
CA GLY A 105 -9.50 12.56 12.76
C GLY A 105 -10.74 11.92 12.14
N LYS A 106 -11.00 12.16 10.84
CA LYS A 106 -12.13 11.61 10.09
C LYS A 106 -11.65 10.85 8.87
N SER A 107 -12.38 9.79 8.51
CA SER A 107 -12.26 9.14 7.21
C SER A 107 -13.11 9.88 6.18
N TRP A 108 -12.60 10.10 4.99
CA TRP A 108 -13.25 10.83 3.90
C TRP A 108 -13.30 9.97 2.65
N ALA A 109 -14.50 9.66 2.15
CA ALA A 109 -14.70 8.96 0.89
C ALA A 109 -15.13 9.97 -0.18
N VAL A 110 -14.38 10.05 -1.28
CA VAL A 110 -14.54 11.11 -2.28
C VAL A 110 -14.53 10.52 -3.68
N PHE A 111 -15.67 10.57 -4.38
CA PHE A 111 -15.72 10.24 -5.81
C PHE A 111 -16.78 11.03 -6.55
N ASP A 112 -18.00 10.51 -6.71
CA ASP A 112 -19.15 11.23 -7.27
C ASP A 112 -19.78 12.18 -6.24
N LYS A 113 -19.69 11.78 -4.97
CA LYS A 113 -20.14 12.51 -3.78
C LYS A 113 -19.02 12.55 -2.76
N VAL A 114 -19.21 13.37 -1.74
CA VAL A 114 -18.27 13.47 -0.61
C VAL A 114 -18.95 13.01 0.66
N TRP A 115 -18.32 12.05 1.34
CA TRP A 115 -18.77 11.47 2.59
C TRP A 115 -17.66 11.52 3.63
N TYR A 116 -18.04 11.56 4.90
CA TYR A 116 -17.10 11.39 5.99
C TYR A 116 -17.62 10.46 7.07
N SER A 117 -16.71 9.94 7.89
CA SER A 117 -17.01 9.20 9.10
C SER A 117 -16.07 9.60 10.23
N ASN A 118 -16.62 9.73 11.45
CA ASN A 118 -15.84 9.97 12.67
C ASN A 118 -15.33 8.67 13.31
N ASP A 119 -15.88 7.52 12.93
CA ASP A 119 -15.64 6.23 13.61
C ASP A 119 -15.34 5.06 12.65
N GLY A 120 -15.57 5.25 11.34
CA GLY A 120 -15.46 4.23 10.30
C GLY A 120 -16.72 3.38 10.12
N PHE A 121 -17.71 3.51 11.02
CA PHE A 121 -18.94 2.72 11.05
C PHE A 121 -20.13 3.50 10.49
N LYS A 122 -20.28 4.78 10.90
CA LYS A 122 -21.35 5.66 10.46
C LYS A 122 -20.82 6.72 9.52
N TRP A 123 -21.44 6.85 8.36
CA TRP A 123 -21.01 7.76 7.30
C TRP A 123 -22.07 8.81 7.01
N PHE A 124 -21.62 10.05 6.85
CA PHE A 124 -22.45 11.21 6.64
C PHE A 124 -22.05 11.90 5.34
N LYS A 125 -23.03 12.23 4.52
CA LYS A 125 -22.79 12.94 3.26
C LYS A 125 -22.54 14.42 3.52
N ILE A 126 -21.55 14.98 2.84
CA ILE A 126 -21.16 16.39 2.89
C ILE A 126 -21.60 17.13 1.63
N SER A 127 -21.48 16.48 0.47
CA SER A 127 -21.81 17.05 -0.84
C SER A 127 -22.58 16.05 -1.70
N GLU A 128 -23.58 16.53 -2.42
CA GLU A 128 -24.39 15.74 -3.37
C GLU A 128 -23.70 15.52 -4.72
N SER A 129 -22.63 16.25 -5.00
CA SER A 129 -21.81 16.08 -6.20
C SER A 129 -20.37 16.52 -5.99
N THR A 130 -19.48 16.04 -6.85
CA THR A 130 -18.14 16.57 -7.06
C THR A 130 -18.07 17.31 -8.40
N PRO A 131 -17.08 18.22 -8.58
CA PRO A 131 -16.96 18.99 -9.81
C PRO A 131 -16.50 18.18 -11.03
N TRP A 132 -15.94 16.99 -10.83
CA TRP A 132 -15.56 16.09 -11.91
C TRP A 132 -16.73 15.14 -12.19
N HIS A 133 -17.35 15.28 -13.35
CA HIS A 133 -18.55 14.51 -13.73
C HIS A 133 -18.22 13.14 -14.35
N ASN A 134 -16.94 12.74 -14.38
CA ASN A 134 -16.48 11.55 -15.09
C ASN A 134 -16.42 10.32 -14.18
N PHE A 135 -16.69 9.14 -14.75
CA PHE A 135 -16.63 7.84 -14.06
C PHE A 135 -15.20 7.28 -13.94
N VAL A 136 -14.19 8.05 -14.31
CA VAL A 136 -12.78 7.67 -14.18
C VAL A 136 -12.37 7.86 -12.72
N ILE A 137 -11.96 6.77 -12.07
CA ILE A 137 -11.51 6.81 -10.68
C ILE A 137 -10.12 7.46 -10.65
N GLY A 138 -10.06 8.64 -10.05
CA GLY A 138 -8.83 9.32 -9.68
C GLY A 138 -8.23 8.81 -8.37
N ASP A 139 -7.07 9.35 -8.02
CA ASP A 139 -6.40 9.07 -6.74
C ASP A 139 -6.59 10.22 -5.74
N LEU A 140 -6.59 9.90 -4.45
CA LEU A 140 -6.88 10.83 -3.36
C LEU A 140 -5.81 10.76 -2.27
N VAL A 141 -5.25 11.91 -1.90
CA VAL A 141 -4.36 12.05 -0.74
C VAL A 141 -4.73 13.25 0.10
N VAL A 142 -4.24 13.27 1.34
CA VAL A 142 -4.20 14.50 2.15
C VAL A 142 -2.83 15.12 2.00
N PHE A 143 -2.77 16.35 1.51
CA PHE A 143 -1.53 17.11 1.44
C PHE A 143 -1.70 18.46 2.11
N LYS A 144 -0.88 18.71 3.14
CA LYS A 144 -1.06 19.82 4.07
C LYS A 144 -2.47 19.79 4.67
N ASP A 145 -3.29 20.79 4.40
CA ASP A 145 -4.67 20.93 4.89
C ASP A 145 -5.71 20.65 3.80
N PHE A 146 -5.32 20.01 2.70
CA PHE A 146 -6.22 19.74 1.58
C PHE A 146 -6.44 18.26 1.36
N LEU A 147 -7.69 17.88 1.09
CA LEU A 147 -8.02 16.73 0.25
C LEU A 147 -7.56 17.08 -1.17
N VAL A 148 -6.76 16.22 -1.79
CA VAL A 148 -6.22 16.41 -3.13
C VAL A 148 -6.59 15.21 -3.98
N TYR A 149 -7.31 15.47 -5.07
CA TYR A 149 -7.83 14.46 -5.98
C TYR A 149 -7.33 14.71 -7.40
N THR A 150 -6.81 13.70 -8.09
CA THR A 150 -6.36 13.85 -9.48
C THR A 150 -7.14 12.97 -10.43
N VAL A 151 -7.67 13.57 -11.51
CA VAL A 151 -8.45 12.88 -12.54
C VAL A 151 -8.32 13.62 -13.86
N ASP A 152 -8.19 12.89 -14.97
CA ASP A 152 -8.19 13.41 -16.34
C ASP A 152 -7.23 14.58 -16.62
N GLY A 153 -6.03 14.55 -16.03
CA GLY A 153 -5.03 15.61 -16.21
C GLY A 153 -5.30 16.87 -15.38
N PHE A 154 -6.26 16.81 -14.46
CA PHE A 154 -6.55 17.87 -13.52
C PHE A 154 -6.26 17.44 -12.09
N LEU A 155 -5.87 18.42 -11.29
CA LEU A 155 -5.83 18.32 -9.85
C LEU A 155 -6.96 19.16 -9.27
N TRP A 156 -7.70 18.56 -8.35
CA TRP A 156 -8.71 19.23 -7.55
C TRP A 156 -8.28 19.20 -6.09
N ARG A 157 -8.42 20.33 -5.39
CA ARG A 157 -8.16 20.35 -3.95
C ARG A 157 -9.26 21.06 -3.17
N SER A 158 -9.52 20.57 -1.95
CA SER A 158 -10.52 21.14 -1.06
C SER A 158 -10.13 20.96 0.39
N LYS A 159 -10.42 21.95 1.24
CA LYS A 159 -10.25 21.85 2.69
C LYS A 159 -11.44 21.19 3.37
N ASP A 160 -12.62 21.36 2.80
CA ASP A 160 -13.93 21.05 3.42
C ASP A 160 -14.74 19.99 2.65
N GLY A 161 -14.26 19.56 1.49
CA GLY A 161 -14.94 18.62 0.61
C GLY A 161 -16.17 19.19 -0.11
N LYS A 162 -16.43 20.51 0.00
CA LYS A 162 -17.56 21.20 -0.63
C LYS A 162 -17.07 22.12 -1.74
N LYS A 163 -16.11 22.98 -1.42
CA LYS A 163 -15.52 23.94 -2.36
C LYS A 163 -14.21 23.39 -2.89
N TRP A 164 -14.12 23.25 -4.20
CA TRP A 164 -12.97 22.64 -4.87
C TRP A 164 -12.28 23.65 -5.79
N GLU A 165 -10.96 23.72 -5.66
CA GLU A 165 -10.09 24.50 -6.55
C GLU A 165 -9.54 23.56 -7.63
N LYS A 166 -9.59 24.00 -8.89
CA LYS A 166 -9.10 23.24 -10.05
C LYS A 166 -7.75 23.76 -10.53
N TYR A 167 -6.83 22.84 -10.80
CA TYR A 167 -5.54 23.11 -11.41
C TYR A 167 -5.26 22.12 -12.55
N THR A 168 -4.51 22.57 -13.55
CA THR A 168 -4.08 21.73 -14.68
C THR A 168 -2.74 21.10 -14.35
N LEU A 169 -2.62 19.78 -14.53
CA LEU A 169 -1.34 19.09 -14.39
C LEU A 169 -0.53 19.24 -15.68
N PRO A 170 0.81 19.31 -15.62
CA PRO A 170 1.65 19.36 -16.83
C PRO A 170 1.75 17.99 -17.55
N PHE A 171 1.04 16.98 -17.05
CA PHE A 171 0.98 15.62 -17.60
C PHE A 171 -0.45 15.10 -17.53
N VAL A 172 -0.79 14.17 -18.42
CA VAL A 172 -2.08 13.46 -18.41
C VAL A 172 -1.81 11.96 -18.35
N LYS A 173 -1.93 11.41 -17.14
CA LYS A 173 -1.75 9.99 -16.88
C LYS A 173 -2.99 9.42 -16.20
N TYR A 174 -3.34 8.18 -16.54
CA TYR A 174 -4.37 7.38 -15.89
C TYR A 174 -3.72 6.35 -14.97
N ALA A 175 -4.41 5.97 -13.89
CA ALA A 175 -4.01 4.85 -13.03
C ALA A 175 -2.59 4.96 -12.44
N GLY A 176 -2.12 6.18 -12.17
CA GLY A 176 -0.93 6.43 -11.35
C GLY A 176 -1.27 6.45 -9.86
N GLN A 177 -0.29 6.80 -9.05
CA GLN A 177 -0.45 6.95 -7.59
C GLN A 177 0.06 8.31 -7.13
N LEU A 178 -0.73 8.98 -6.30
CA LEU A 178 -0.33 10.13 -5.50
C LEU A 178 0.26 9.63 -4.17
N VAL A 179 1.40 10.20 -3.79
CA VAL A 179 2.01 9.89 -2.49
C VAL A 179 2.64 11.15 -1.89
N VAL A 180 2.40 11.36 -0.60
CA VAL A 180 3.05 12.46 0.14
C VAL A 180 4.36 11.95 0.72
N PHE A 181 5.48 12.55 0.30
CA PHE A 181 6.82 12.17 0.72
C PHE A 181 7.69 13.39 0.97
N LYS A 182 8.34 13.45 2.13
CA LYS A 182 9.25 14.54 2.51
C LYS A 182 8.67 15.96 2.24
N LYS A 183 7.43 16.18 2.68
CA LYS A 183 6.68 17.45 2.52
C LYS A 183 6.30 17.81 1.07
N LYS A 184 6.54 16.94 0.10
CA LYS A 184 6.09 17.06 -1.28
C LYS A 184 4.94 16.10 -1.56
N ILE A 185 4.11 16.41 -2.54
CA ILE A 185 3.22 15.44 -3.18
C ILE A 185 3.90 14.95 -4.47
N LEU A 186 3.89 13.65 -4.70
CA LEU A 186 4.46 13.03 -5.89
C LEU A 186 3.35 12.31 -6.66
N TYR A 187 3.46 12.29 -7.99
CA TYR A 187 2.69 11.44 -8.89
C TYR A 187 3.63 10.39 -9.49
N VAL A 188 3.33 9.11 -9.26
CA VAL A 188 4.20 7.97 -9.59
C VAL A 188 3.47 6.97 -10.50
N GLY A 189 4.10 6.60 -11.61
CA GLY A 189 3.58 5.61 -12.55
C GLY A 189 2.39 6.12 -13.38
N GLY A 190 1.53 5.19 -13.79
CA GLY A 190 0.38 5.44 -14.65
C GLY A 190 0.65 5.20 -16.13
N ALA A 191 -0.41 5.26 -16.93
CA ALA A 191 -0.37 5.14 -18.39
C ALA A 191 -0.70 6.49 -19.04
N LEU A 192 0.00 6.82 -20.11
CA LEU A 192 -0.34 7.98 -20.96
C LEU A 192 -1.69 7.74 -21.63
N VAL A 193 -2.50 8.79 -21.74
CA VAL A 193 -3.78 8.75 -22.46
C VAL A 193 -3.53 9.08 -23.93
N GLU A 194 -3.75 8.11 -24.81
CA GLU A 194 -3.59 8.28 -26.26
C GLU A 194 -4.91 8.82 -26.82
N LYS A 195 -4.97 10.14 -27.05
CA LYS A 195 -6.07 10.75 -27.81
C LYS A 195 -5.83 10.46 -29.29
N ASP A 196 -6.89 10.06 -30.00
CA ASP A 196 -6.97 9.89 -31.47
C ASP A 196 -6.78 8.47 -32.03
N GLY A 197 -6.54 7.44 -31.21
CA GLY A 197 -6.46 6.04 -31.69
C GLY A 197 -5.37 5.78 -32.75
N LYS A 198 -4.46 6.74 -32.95
CA LYS A 198 -3.35 6.66 -33.93
C LYS A 198 -2.18 5.81 -33.44
N HIS A 199 -2.18 5.50 -32.16
CA HIS A 199 -1.28 4.53 -31.56
C HIS A 199 -2.14 3.32 -31.22
N ASP A 200 -2.04 2.27 -32.03
CA ASP A 200 -2.43 0.96 -31.55
C ASP A 200 -1.42 0.62 -30.45
N SER A 201 -1.82 0.86 -29.19
CA SER A 201 -1.00 0.47 -28.04
C SER A 201 -0.69 -1.03 -28.04
N GLY A 202 -1.38 -1.84 -28.87
CA GLY A 202 -1.25 -3.31 -28.94
C GLY A 202 -1.65 -4.01 -27.64
N GLY A 203 -2.09 -3.23 -26.65
CA GLY A 203 -2.34 -3.62 -25.28
C GLY A 203 -3.80 -3.99 -25.02
N VAL A 204 -4.05 -4.45 -23.79
CA VAL A 204 -5.40 -4.81 -23.33
C VAL A 204 -6.30 -3.56 -23.26
N TYR A 205 -5.72 -2.41 -22.91
CA TYR A 205 -6.44 -1.14 -22.77
C TYR A 205 -6.07 -0.18 -23.92
N LYS A 206 -6.87 -0.19 -25.00
CA LYS A 206 -6.53 0.43 -26.31
C LYS A 206 -6.16 1.91 -26.28
N ASN A 207 -6.67 2.70 -25.33
CA ASN A 207 -6.45 4.14 -25.25
C ASN A 207 -5.34 4.54 -24.25
N TYR A 208 -4.59 3.57 -23.73
CA TYR A 208 -3.63 3.79 -22.67
C TYR A 208 -2.29 3.16 -22.99
N SER A 209 -1.20 3.87 -22.76
CA SER A 209 0.14 3.38 -23.06
C SER A 209 1.08 3.49 -21.86
N THR A 210 1.66 2.36 -21.47
CA THR A 210 2.67 2.29 -20.41
C THR A 210 4.06 2.39 -21.04
N THR A 211 4.41 3.58 -21.51
CA THR A 211 5.72 3.93 -22.09
C THR A 211 6.48 4.97 -21.28
N ASP A 212 5.82 5.58 -20.28
CA ASP A 212 6.39 6.66 -19.47
C ASP A 212 6.37 6.33 -17.98
N ALA A 213 7.57 6.15 -17.41
CA ALA A 213 7.81 5.91 -15.98
C ALA A 213 8.06 7.21 -15.19
N SER A 214 7.90 8.39 -15.81
CA SER A 214 8.24 9.66 -15.18
C SER A 214 7.50 9.91 -13.87
N ILE A 215 8.23 10.50 -12.93
CA ILE A 215 7.74 10.91 -11.61
C ILE A 215 7.74 12.43 -11.55
N TRP A 216 6.60 12.98 -11.15
CA TRP A 216 6.42 14.42 -10.96
C TRP A 216 6.23 14.72 -9.48
N ALA A 217 6.71 15.87 -9.02
CA ALA A 217 6.55 16.32 -7.64
C ALA A 217 6.11 17.78 -7.55
N SER A 218 5.42 18.12 -6.47
CA SER A 218 5.02 19.50 -6.18
C SER A 218 5.10 19.78 -4.68
N ASP A 219 5.42 21.01 -4.33
CA ASP A 219 5.39 21.50 -2.95
C ASP A 219 4.07 22.19 -2.59
N ASP A 220 3.23 22.51 -3.57
CA ASP A 220 2.05 23.36 -3.41
C ASP A 220 0.79 22.89 -4.16
N CYS A 221 0.87 21.76 -4.87
CA CYS A 221 -0.14 21.21 -5.78
C CYS A 221 -0.40 22.03 -7.05
N ILE A 222 0.37 23.09 -7.30
CA ILE A 222 0.19 24.02 -8.41
C ILE A 222 1.38 23.91 -9.36
N ASN A 223 2.59 24.09 -8.82
CA ASN A 223 3.84 24.02 -9.57
C ASN A 223 4.39 22.60 -9.47
N TRP A 224 4.48 21.92 -10.60
CA TRP A 224 4.93 20.52 -10.69
C TRP A 224 6.24 20.43 -11.46
N GLU A 225 7.19 19.69 -10.91
CA GLU A 225 8.51 19.45 -11.44
C GLU A 225 8.67 17.97 -11.82
N LEU A 226 9.26 17.71 -12.99
CA LEU A 226 9.70 16.39 -13.39
C LEU A 226 10.97 16.02 -12.60
N ILE A 227 10.84 15.20 -11.57
CA ILE A 227 11.97 14.86 -10.69
C ILE A 227 12.74 13.62 -11.14
N ALA A 228 12.12 12.76 -11.94
CA ALA A 228 12.78 11.62 -12.57
C ALA A 228 12.08 11.29 -13.88
N SER A 229 12.79 11.37 -15.00
CA SER A 229 12.30 10.94 -16.32
C SER A 229 12.39 9.42 -16.51
N ASN A 230 13.40 8.80 -15.88
CA ASN A 230 13.60 7.35 -15.89
C ASN A 230 14.07 6.87 -14.51
N PRO A 231 13.14 6.44 -13.63
CA PRO A 231 13.48 5.94 -12.30
C PRO A 231 14.09 4.52 -12.34
N GLY A 232 14.28 3.91 -13.51
CA GLY A 232 14.93 2.61 -13.68
C GLY A 232 14.00 1.39 -13.62
N TRP A 233 12.77 1.55 -13.12
CA TRP A 233 11.73 0.53 -13.21
C TRP A 233 10.90 0.69 -14.49
N GLU A 234 10.36 -0.42 -15.00
CA GLU A 234 9.54 -0.41 -16.22
C GLU A 234 8.23 0.39 -16.05
N PRO A 235 7.80 1.20 -17.04
CA PRO A 235 6.53 1.94 -16.99
C PRO A 235 5.33 1.02 -16.73
N ARG A 236 4.41 1.48 -15.86
CA ARG A 236 3.32 0.65 -15.34
C ARG A 236 2.14 1.46 -14.81
N MET A 237 0.95 0.90 -14.93
CA MET A 237 -0.27 1.40 -14.33
C MET A 237 -0.69 0.56 -13.11
N TRP A 238 -1.51 1.16 -12.25
CA TRP A 238 -1.96 0.62 -10.97
C TRP A 238 -0.85 -0.01 -10.09
N PRO A 239 0.33 0.64 -9.93
CA PRO A 239 1.30 0.17 -8.96
C PRO A 239 0.78 0.41 -7.53
N GLY A 240 1.26 -0.36 -6.56
CA GLY A 240 1.16 0.04 -5.16
C GLY A 240 2.33 0.95 -4.80
N VAL A 241 2.08 2.16 -4.30
CA VAL A 241 3.13 3.09 -3.82
C VAL A 241 2.88 3.53 -2.38
N ILE A 242 3.88 3.40 -1.50
CA ILE A 242 3.75 3.74 -0.08
C ILE A 242 5.03 4.30 0.53
N VAL A 243 4.88 5.14 1.56
CA VAL A 243 5.99 5.53 2.42
C VAL A 243 6.13 4.56 3.59
N HIS A 244 7.28 3.90 3.68
CA HIS A 244 7.61 3.01 4.80
C HIS A 244 9.05 3.26 5.26
N LYS A 245 9.22 3.51 6.57
CA LYS A 245 10.51 3.81 7.20
C LYS A 245 11.27 4.92 6.46
N ASN A 246 10.60 6.05 6.21
CA ASN A 246 11.15 7.23 5.54
C ASN A 246 11.69 6.99 4.11
N MET A 247 11.22 5.95 3.45
CA MET A 247 11.51 5.65 2.06
C MET A 247 10.22 5.43 1.29
N LEU A 248 10.25 5.76 0.01
CA LEU A 248 9.24 5.33 -0.95
C LEU A 248 9.46 3.88 -1.31
N TRP A 249 8.36 3.17 -1.48
CA TRP A 249 8.33 1.79 -1.95
C TRP A 249 7.29 1.67 -3.06
N LEU A 250 7.63 0.90 -4.09
CA LEU A 250 6.76 0.59 -5.21
C LEU A 250 6.70 -0.93 -5.37
N TYR A 251 5.50 -1.47 -5.49
CA TYR A 251 5.27 -2.89 -5.73
C TYR A 251 4.30 -3.11 -6.89
N GLY A 252 4.63 -4.08 -7.74
CA GLY A 252 3.73 -4.61 -8.76
C GLY A 252 3.28 -3.56 -9.78
N GLY A 253 2.06 -3.73 -10.28
CA GLY A 253 1.48 -2.94 -11.37
C GLY A 253 1.37 -3.75 -12.67
N PHE A 254 0.83 -3.11 -13.70
CA PHE A 254 0.59 -3.72 -15.01
C PHE A 254 1.28 -2.92 -16.11
N SER A 255 1.96 -3.61 -17.02
CA SER A 255 2.40 -3.04 -18.29
C SER A 255 1.36 -3.34 -19.35
N ASN A 256 0.67 -2.31 -19.85
CA ASN A 256 -0.27 -2.47 -20.95
C ASN A 256 0.46 -2.80 -22.26
N LEU A 257 1.63 -2.20 -22.47
CA LEU A 257 2.47 -2.45 -23.64
C LEU A 257 2.96 -3.90 -23.71
N LYS A 258 3.46 -4.44 -22.58
CA LYS A 258 3.97 -5.83 -22.52
C LYS A 258 2.92 -6.85 -22.10
N ARG A 259 1.70 -6.40 -21.79
CA ARG A 259 0.55 -7.22 -21.36
C ARG A 259 0.88 -8.15 -20.19
N LYS A 260 1.64 -7.65 -19.22
CA LYS A 260 2.09 -8.43 -18.04
C LYS A 260 1.91 -7.67 -16.75
N ASN A 261 1.65 -8.42 -15.69
CA ASN A 261 1.77 -7.95 -14.32
C ASN A 261 3.23 -7.98 -13.85
N PHE A 262 3.54 -7.15 -12.86
CA PHE A 262 4.81 -7.16 -12.16
C PHE A 262 4.65 -7.69 -10.71
N ASN A 263 5.72 -8.24 -10.16
CA ASN A 263 5.88 -8.57 -8.73
C ASN A 263 7.18 -8.00 -8.14
N ASP A 264 7.87 -7.13 -8.89
CA ASP A 264 9.08 -6.47 -8.43
C ASP A 264 8.79 -5.49 -7.29
N LEU A 265 9.79 -5.31 -6.44
CA LEU A 265 9.76 -4.38 -5.32
C LEU A 265 10.90 -3.38 -5.49
N TRP A 266 10.57 -2.10 -5.49
CA TRP A 266 11.54 -1.01 -5.61
C TRP A 266 11.45 -0.09 -4.41
N TYR A 267 12.55 0.56 -4.07
CA TYR A 267 12.57 1.56 -3.01
C TYR A 267 13.46 2.75 -3.36
N SER A 268 13.12 3.91 -2.82
CA SER A 268 13.90 5.14 -2.99
C SER A 268 13.92 5.97 -1.71
N LYS A 269 15.06 6.60 -1.45
CA LYS A 269 15.23 7.54 -0.33
C LYS A 269 14.86 8.98 -0.71
N ASP A 270 14.78 9.30 -1.99
CA ASP A 270 14.63 10.67 -2.51
C ASP A 270 13.51 10.79 -3.55
N GLY A 271 12.95 9.68 -4.03
CA GLY A 271 11.95 9.64 -5.10
C GLY A 271 12.54 9.70 -6.51
N ILE A 272 13.87 9.86 -6.62
CA ILE A 272 14.61 10.02 -7.88
C ILE A 272 15.41 8.76 -8.17
N ASN A 273 16.25 8.36 -7.21
CA ASN A 273 17.12 7.20 -7.31
C ASN A 273 16.42 5.99 -6.71
N TRP A 274 15.89 5.12 -7.57
CA TRP A 274 15.23 3.89 -7.14
C TRP A 274 16.18 2.70 -7.22
N LYS A 275 16.06 1.81 -6.25
CA LYS A 275 16.84 0.58 -6.16
C LYS A 275 15.88 -0.60 -6.20
N TYR A 276 16.19 -1.55 -7.08
CA TYR A 276 15.53 -2.85 -7.10
C TYR A 276 15.81 -3.58 -5.77
N ARG A 277 14.76 -4.09 -5.15
CA ARG A 277 14.86 -4.99 -4.00
C ARG A 277 14.85 -6.41 -4.56
N ALA A 278 16.01 -7.07 -4.52
CA ALA A 278 16.12 -8.44 -4.98
C ALA A 278 15.12 -9.32 -4.20
N ILE A 279 14.33 -10.06 -4.96
CA ILE A 279 13.49 -11.13 -4.44
C ILE A 279 14.40 -12.36 -4.25
N ILE A 280 14.32 -12.99 -3.08
CA ILE A 280 15.01 -14.26 -2.83
C ILE A 280 14.21 -15.34 -3.58
N SER A 281 14.78 -15.90 -4.65
CA SER A 281 14.09 -16.78 -5.61
C SER A 281 13.47 -18.02 -4.97
N ASP A 282 14.09 -18.52 -3.92
CA ASP A 282 13.70 -19.77 -3.26
C ASP A 282 12.69 -19.54 -2.12
N ASP A 283 12.44 -18.27 -1.75
CA ASP A 283 11.42 -17.92 -0.76
C ASP A 283 10.03 -17.78 -1.41
N PRO A 284 8.93 -18.04 -0.68
CA PRO A 284 7.58 -17.72 -1.17
C PRO A 284 7.42 -16.23 -1.44
N ASN A 285 6.85 -15.90 -2.61
CA ASN A 285 6.62 -14.52 -3.03
C ASN A 285 5.18 -14.33 -3.53
N PRO A 286 4.61 -13.12 -3.39
CA PRO A 286 3.32 -12.83 -3.99
C PRO A 286 3.41 -12.91 -5.52
N SER A 287 2.36 -13.43 -6.13
CA SER A 287 2.24 -13.50 -7.60
C SER A 287 2.27 -12.09 -8.23
N PRO A 288 2.74 -11.97 -9.49
CA PRO A 288 2.63 -10.73 -10.26
C PRO A 288 1.20 -10.20 -10.29
N ARG A 289 1.00 -8.95 -9.88
CA ARG A 289 -0.33 -8.32 -9.77
C ARG A 289 -0.32 -6.81 -9.89
N HIS A 290 -1.48 -6.25 -10.19
CA HIS A 290 -1.74 -4.81 -10.15
C HIS A 290 -2.94 -4.48 -9.25
N ALA A 291 -3.14 -3.19 -8.97
CA ALA A 291 -4.26 -2.67 -8.18
C ALA A 291 -4.45 -3.37 -6.81
N SER A 292 -3.33 -3.84 -6.23
CA SER A 292 -3.27 -4.39 -4.88
C SER A 292 -3.23 -3.26 -3.85
N THR A 293 -3.90 -3.43 -2.73
CA THR A 293 -3.83 -2.47 -1.63
C THR A 293 -2.57 -2.70 -0.80
N ILE A 294 -1.82 -1.64 -0.49
CA ILE A 294 -0.62 -1.74 0.35
C ILE A 294 -0.66 -0.83 1.58
N TYR A 295 -0.11 -1.31 2.69
CA TYR A 295 -0.08 -0.60 3.97
C TYR A 295 1.32 -0.53 4.55
N SER A 296 1.66 0.63 5.11
CA SER A 296 2.81 0.77 6.00
C SER A 296 2.41 0.42 7.43
N THR A 297 3.02 -0.61 7.99
CA THR A 297 2.71 -1.10 9.35
C THR A 297 3.95 -1.05 10.23
N LYS A 298 3.77 -1.23 11.54
CA LYS A 298 4.90 -1.41 12.48
C LYS A 298 5.72 -2.67 12.19
N HIS A 299 5.14 -3.65 11.50
CA HIS A 299 5.76 -4.95 11.22
C HIS A 299 6.45 -5.01 9.85
N GLY A 300 6.14 -4.09 8.94
CA GLY A 300 6.61 -4.12 7.57
C GLY A 300 5.60 -3.51 6.60
N ILE A 301 5.73 -3.85 5.32
CA ILE A 301 4.79 -3.46 4.27
C ILE A 301 3.80 -4.61 4.08
N LEU A 302 2.52 -4.35 4.26
CA LEU A 302 1.46 -5.33 4.03
C LEU A 302 0.93 -5.16 2.61
N LEU A 303 0.80 -6.24 1.87
CA LEU A 303 0.18 -6.33 0.55
C LEU A 303 -1.10 -7.14 0.69
N VAL A 304 -2.20 -6.60 0.15
CA VAL A 304 -3.53 -7.17 0.30
C VAL A 304 -4.20 -7.25 -1.08
N ALA A 305 -4.63 -8.46 -1.44
CA ALA A 305 -5.43 -8.71 -2.64
C ALA A 305 -4.72 -8.27 -3.96
N GLY A 306 -5.50 -7.87 -4.96
CA GLY A 306 -5.03 -7.40 -6.26
C GLY A 306 -5.36 -8.35 -7.42
N ASN A 307 -5.01 -7.93 -8.63
CA ASN A 307 -5.36 -8.62 -9.85
C ASN A 307 -4.18 -9.41 -10.42
N SER A 308 -4.26 -10.74 -10.34
CA SER A 308 -3.41 -11.70 -11.07
C SER A 308 -4.20 -12.51 -12.10
N TRP A 309 -5.45 -12.12 -12.37
CA TRP A 309 -6.56 -12.89 -12.94
C TRP A 309 -6.59 -14.41 -12.66
N PRO A 310 -7.56 -14.92 -11.88
CA PRO A 310 -8.62 -14.17 -11.19
C PRO A 310 -8.04 -13.20 -10.14
N VAL A 311 -8.87 -12.26 -9.68
CA VAL A 311 -8.52 -11.40 -8.55
C VAL A 311 -8.27 -12.23 -7.29
N LEU A 312 -7.49 -11.70 -6.35
CA LEU A 312 -6.98 -12.42 -5.18
C LEU A 312 -7.55 -11.87 -3.87
N ASN A 313 -7.49 -12.67 -2.80
CA ASN A 313 -7.74 -12.25 -1.42
C ASN A 313 -6.65 -12.72 -0.44
N ASP A 314 -5.46 -12.99 -0.94
CA ASP A 314 -4.30 -13.30 -0.12
C ASP A 314 -3.74 -12.03 0.55
N VAL A 315 -3.00 -12.23 1.63
CA VAL A 315 -2.36 -11.18 2.42
C VAL A 315 -0.91 -11.56 2.64
N TRP A 316 0.00 -10.65 2.30
CA TRP A 316 1.44 -10.85 2.41
C TRP A 316 2.09 -9.73 3.22
N LEU A 317 3.16 -10.06 3.94
CA LEU A 317 3.93 -9.10 4.74
C LEU A 317 5.40 -9.13 4.31
N TYR A 318 5.89 -8.02 3.77
CA TYR A 318 7.32 -7.81 3.54
C TYR A 318 7.95 -7.27 4.82
N LYS A 319 8.87 -8.04 5.41
CA LYS A 319 9.49 -7.69 6.70
C LYS A 319 10.93 -8.14 6.83
N ARG A 320 11.61 -7.52 7.80
CA ARG A 320 12.98 -7.86 8.20
C ARG A 320 13.01 -8.96 9.25
N PHE A 321 13.92 -9.90 9.08
CA PHE A 321 14.27 -10.94 10.02
C PHE A 321 15.71 -10.75 10.47
N PHE A 322 15.94 -10.88 11.77
CA PHE A 322 17.27 -10.89 12.35
C PHE A 322 17.65 -12.34 12.68
N PHE A 323 18.90 -12.69 12.38
CA PHE A 323 19.44 -14.01 12.64
C PHE A 323 20.93 -13.93 13.01
N ILE A 324 21.41 -14.97 13.68
CA ILE A 324 22.83 -15.26 13.80
C ILE A 324 23.16 -16.47 12.94
N GLU A 325 24.40 -16.56 12.48
CA GLU A 325 24.92 -17.79 11.88
C GLU A 325 25.57 -18.64 12.96
N ALA A 326 25.07 -19.86 13.13
CA ALA A 326 25.63 -20.83 14.06
C ALA A 326 25.70 -22.19 13.36
N PHE A 327 26.89 -22.80 13.31
CA PHE A 327 27.13 -24.10 12.70
C PHE A 327 26.64 -24.20 11.23
N GLY A 328 26.88 -23.16 10.43
CA GLY A 328 26.47 -23.10 9.03
C GLY A 328 24.96 -22.96 8.80
N ARG A 329 24.19 -22.58 9.84
CA ARG A 329 22.75 -22.38 9.74
C ARG A 329 22.33 -21.01 10.26
N LYS A 330 21.32 -20.42 9.61
CA LYS A 330 20.64 -19.22 10.11
C LYS A 330 19.74 -19.59 11.28
N VAL A 331 19.99 -19.02 12.45
CA VAL A 331 19.13 -19.15 13.63
C VAL A 331 18.42 -17.83 13.85
N TYR A 332 17.11 -17.80 13.60
CA TYR A 332 16.32 -16.58 13.69
C TYR A 332 15.97 -16.24 15.13
N PHE A 333 16.00 -14.96 15.47
CA PHE A 333 15.71 -14.48 16.82
C PHE A 333 14.32 -14.90 17.32
N LYS A 334 13.33 -14.97 16.44
CA LYS A 334 11.99 -15.45 16.79
C LYS A 334 12.01 -16.90 17.31
N GLN A 335 12.77 -17.78 16.67
CA GLN A 335 12.89 -19.19 17.09
C GLN A 335 13.52 -19.31 18.48
N ILE A 336 14.52 -18.46 18.76
CA ILE A 336 15.17 -18.38 20.07
C ILE A 336 14.14 -17.97 21.12
N ILE A 337 13.42 -16.86 20.89
CA ILE A 337 12.39 -16.35 21.80
C ILE A 337 11.29 -17.39 22.06
N ASP A 338 10.78 -18.02 21.00
CA ASP A 338 9.69 -19.02 21.10
C ASP A 338 10.14 -20.26 21.88
N ARG A 339 11.41 -20.66 21.78
CA ARG A 339 11.97 -21.78 22.54
C ARG A 339 12.12 -21.43 24.02
N ILE A 340 12.55 -20.22 24.34
CA ILE A 340 12.69 -19.73 25.71
C ILE A 340 11.32 -19.56 26.37
N SER A 341 10.35 -18.99 25.65
CA SER A 341 8.98 -18.84 26.15
C SER A 341 8.38 -20.19 26.54
N ARG A 342 8.66 -21.25 25.77
CA ARG A 342 8.29 -22.63 26.13
C ARG A 342 9.02 -23.13 27.39
N ILE A 343 10.32 -22.89 27.53
CA ILE A 343 11.11 -23.28 28.72
C ILE A 343 10.62 -22.54 29.97
N LEU A 344 10.28 -21.26 29.88
CA LEU A 344 9.81 -20.46 31.03
C LEU A 344 8.39 -20.83 31.47
N LYS A 345 7.56 -21.32 30.53
CA LYS A 345 6.21 -21.84 30.80
C LYS A 345 6.22 -23.26 31.38
N ALA A 346 7.32 -24.01 31.23
CA ALA A 346 7.57 -25.26 31.94
C ALA A 346 8.11 -24.98 33.36
#